data_AF-A0A0N7KCU9-F1
#
_entry.id   AF-A0A0N7KCU9-F1
#
_cell.length_a   1.000
_cell.length_b   1.000
_cell.length_c   1.000
_cell.angle_alpha   90.00
_cell.angle_beta   90.00
_cell.angle_gamma   90.00
#
_symmetry.space_group_name_H-M   'P 1'
#
loop_
_entity.id
_entity.type
_entity.pdbx_description
1 polymer ?
#
loop_
_entity_poly.entity_id
_entity_poly.type
_entity_poly.pdbx_seq_one_letter_code
_entity_poly.pdbx_strand_id
1 'polypeptide(L)'
;HHPPTIASLSCYRRDEPEGERWLTGSKTTPPPPTWHLAFSRGNMPDRSFKVPWKRALAVARPRSTMAPPRAATARELLRVCCEVQSRFQEVELPLLVVHGGDDTLCDPECAEELHRRAGSEDKTLRVYPGMWHQLVGEPEENVDKVFGDVLDWFKSHAAAAAATPGEGQQ
;
A
#
# COMPACT_ATOMS: atom_id res chain seq x y z
N HIS A 1 -23.55 -7.07 28.67
CA HIS A 1 -24.59 -6.99 27.63
C HIS A 1 -24.12 -6.01 26.54
N HIS A 2 -24.35 -6.38 25.27
CA HIS A 2 -23.77 -5.87 24.01
C HIS A 2 -23.63 -4.34 23.82
N PRO A 3 -22.71 -3.88 22.93
CA PRO A 3 -22.27 -2.49 22.81
C PRO A 3 -23.15 -1.67 21.84
N PRO A 4 -23.05 -0.33 21.84
CA PRO A 4 -23.65 0.48 20.79
C PRO A 4 -22.86 0.35 19.48
N THR A 5 -23.54 -0.30 18.54
CA THR A 5 -23.45 -0.29 17.08
C THR A 5 -22.92 1.01 16.47
N ILE A 6 -21.97 0.84 15.56
CA ILE A 6 -21.48 1.86 14.61
C ILE A 6 -22.67 2.52 13.92
N ALA A 7 -22.80 3.84 14.12
CA ALA A 7 -23.81 4.65 13.46
C ALA A 7 -23.71 4.47 11.94
N SER A 8 -24.82 3.99 11.39
CA SER A 8 -25.10 3.82 9.97
C SER A 8 -24.57 4.96 9.11
N LEU A 9 -23.65 4.65 8.19
CA LEU A 9 -23.17 5.50 7.10
C LEU A 9 -24.25 5.71 6.02
N SER A 10 -25.51 5.95 6.41
CA SER A 10 -26.62 6.26 5.50
C SER A 10 -26.59 7.69 4.93
N CYS A 11 -25.58 8.51 5.28
CA CYS A 11 -25.51 9.90 4.78
C CYS A 11 -24.81 10.06 3.42
N TYR A 12 -24.48 8.98 2.71
CA TYR A 12 -23.95 9.06 1.34
C TYR A 12 -24.81 8.24 0.36
N ARG A 13 -26.12 8.50 0.35
CA ARG A 13 -26.94 8.19 -0.83
C ARG A 13 -26.86 9.39 -1.77
N ARG A 14 -25.96 9.28 -2.76
CA ARG A 14 -26.02 10.02 -4.02
C ARG A 14 -27.21 9.43 -4.77
N ASP A 15 -28.24 10.23 -4.99
CA ASP A 15 -29.27 10.16 -6.04
C ASP A 15 -30.57 10.78 -5.51
N GLU A 16 -30.80 12.03 -5.90
CA GLU A 16 -31.96 12.46 -6.72
C GLU A 16 -32.04 14.01 -6.75
N PRO A 17 -32.50 14.61 -7.87
CA PRO A 17 -32.53 16.05 -8.09
C PRO A 17 -33.86 16.69 -7.63
N GLU A 18 -33.95 18.00 -7.81
CA GLU A 18 -35.12 18.86 -7.61
C GLU A 18 -35.42 19.31 -6.16
N GLY A 19 -35.04 20.56 -5.85
CA GLY A 19 -35.50 21.21 -4.63
C GLY A 19 -34.61 22.34 -4.17
N GLU A 20 -34.42 23.34 -5.02
CA GLU A 20 -33.86 24.64 -4.69
C GLU A 20 -34.60 25.28 -3.48
N ARG A 21 -34.09 25.05 -2.27
CA ARG A 21 -34.54 25.78 -1.07
C ARG A 21 -33.41 25.99 -0.07
N TRP A 22 -32.34 26.65 -0.52
CA TRP A 22 -31.27 27.14 0.36
C TRP A 22 -30.87 28.60 0.08
N LEU A 23 -31.75 29.40 -0.54
CA LEU A 23 -31.44 30.80 -0.89
C LEU A 23 -31.90 31.87 0.12
N THR A 24 -32.15 31.54 1.39
CA THR A 24 -32.40 32.58 2.40
C THR A 24 -31.68 32.31 3.72
N GLY A 25 -30.69 33.16 4.00
CA GLY A 25 -29.97 33.21 5.27
C GLY A 25 -28.55 32.66 5.14
N SER A 26 -27.56 33.55 5.27
CA SER A 26 -26.13 33.28 5.25
C SER A 26 -25.72 32.33 6.39
N LYS A 27 -26.08 31.05 6.29
CA LYS A 27 -25.55 29.97 7.11
C LYS A 27 -24.35 29.45 6.37
N THR A 28 -23.18 30.00 6.70
CA THR A 28 -21.91 29.39 6.31
C THR A 28 -21.93 27.94 6.77
N THR A 29 -21.91 26.99 5.84
CA THR A 29 -21.73 25.58 6.17
C THR A 29 -20.45 25.49 6.99
N PRO A 30 -20.47 24.91 8.20
CA PRO A 30 -19.23 24.74 8.96
C PRO A 30 -18.23 23.96 8.10
N PRO A 31 -16.93 24.26 8.21
CA PRO A 31 -15.92 23.53 7.45
C PRO A 31 -16.05 22.02 7.73
N PRO A 32 -15.82 21.16 6.74
CA PRO A 32 -15.92 19.72 6.93
C PRO A 32 -15.00 19.27 8.07
N PRO A 33 -15.41 18.27 8.87
CA PRO A 33 -14.62 17.82 10.01
C PRO A 33 -13.25 17.30 9.57
N THR A 34 -12.19 17.76 10.24
CA THR A 34 -10.80 17.34 10.00
C THR A 34 -10.39 16.17 10.90
N TRP A 35 -11.27 15.18 11.03
CA TRP A 35 -11.01 14.03 11.90
C TRP A 35 -9.84 13.20 11.37
N HIS A 36 -9.00 12.73 12.28
CA HIS A 36 -7.88 11.85 11.97
C HIS A 36 -8.20 10.43 12.47
N LEU A 37 -7.80 9.42 11.70
CA LEU A 37 -7.98 8.00 12.03
C LEU A 37 -6.61 7.36 12.21
N ALA A 38 -6.36 6.75 13.37
CA ALA A 38 -5.18 5.94 13.60
C ALA A 38 -5.46 4.49 13.15
N PHE A 39 -4.83 4.08 12.06
CA PHE A 39 -4.95 2.71 11.52
C PHE A 39 -4.16 1.67 12.31
N SER A 40 -2.99 2.07 12.79
CA SER A 40 -2.06 1.22 13.52
C SER A 40 -1.97 1.63 14.98
N ARG A 41 -1.84 0.64 15.87
CA ARG A 41 -1.33 0.91 17.22
C ARG A 41 0.14 1.32 17.13
N GLY A 42 0.51 2.34 17.89
CA GLY A 42 1.88 2.83 17.97
C GLY A 42 2.33 3.63 16.74
N ASN A 43 3.62 3.94 16.72
CA ASN A 43 4.23 4.74 15.68
C ASN A 43 4.68 3.86 14.50
N MET A 44 4.40 4.29 13.27
CA MET A 44 4.68 3.50 12.06
C MET A 44 6.18 3.18 11.89
N PRO A 45 7.12 4.14 12.03
CA PRO A 45 8.55 3.86 11.85
C PRO A 45 9.10 2.80 12.84
N ASP A 46 8.57 2.73 14.06
CA ASP A 46 8.99 1.76 15.08
C ASP A 46 8.62 0.31 14.73
N ARG A 47 7.69 0.11 13.80
CA ARG A 47 7.25 -1.20 13.30
C ARG A 47 7.71 -1.46 11.87
N SER A 48 8.40 -0.48 11.29
CA SER A 48 8.75 -0.45 9.88
C SER A 48 10.25 -0.65 9.67
N PHE A 49 11.07 -0.01 10.52
CA PHE A 49 12.53 -0.07 10.47
C PHE A 49 13.08 -0.79 11.71
N LYS A 50 13.67 -1.96 11.50
CA LYS A 50 14.27 -2.74 12.58
C LYS A 50 15.53 -2.06 13.13
N VAL A 51 16.39 -1.55 12.25
CA VAL A 51 17.65 -0.90 12.63
C VAL A 51 17.43 0.53 13.15
N PRO A 52 17.87 0.87 14.38
CA PRO A 52 17.56 2.17 14.99
C PRO A 52 18.05 3.40 14.23
N TRP A 53 19.27 3.39 13.66
CA TRP A 53 19.78 4.55 12.93
C TRP A 53 19.06 4.75 11.60
N LYS A 54 18.67 3.65 10.92
CA LYS A 54 17.86 3.70 9.70
C LYS A 54 16.46 4.25 10.00
N ARG A 55 15.89 3.88 11.14
CA ARG A 55 14.64 4.45 11.67
C ARG A 55 14.76 5.94 11.97
N ALA A 56 15.82 6.35 12.67
CA ALA A 56 16.08 7.75 12.98
C ALA A 56 16.20 8.60 11.72
N LEU A 57 16.89 8.08 10.70
CA LEU A 57 16.99 8.72 9.38
C LEU A 57 15.62 8.86 8.70
N ALA A 58 14.76 7.83 8.77
CA ALA A 58 13.41 7.89 8.23
C ALA A 58 12.54 8.96 8.93
N VAL A 59 12.70 9.12 10.25
CA VAL A 59 11.97 10.11 11.07
C VAL A 59 12.50 11.53 10.87
N ALA A 60 13.79 11.71 10.59
CA ALA A 60 14.42 13.03 10.43
C ALA A 60 13.97 13.82 9.19
N ARG A 61 13.00 13.32 8.40
CA ARG A 61 12.53 13.95 7.16
C ARG A 61 11.81 15.28 7.45
N PRO A 62 12.27 16.43 6.92
CA PRO A 62 11.66 17.75 7.22
C PRO A 62 10.20 17.92 6.77
N ARG A 63 9.71 17.05 5.88
CA ARG A 63 8.37 17.15 5.27
C ARG A 63 7.46 15.95 5.58
N SER A 64 7.86 15.07 6.51
CA SER A 64 6.98 13.98 6.95
C SER A 64 5.99 14.46 8.00
N THR A 65 4.71 14.11 7.82
CA THR A 65 3.71 14.22 8.87
C THR A 65 3.69 12.93 9.68
N MET A 66 3.80 13.04 11.00
CA MET A 66 3.59 11.93 11.94
C MET A 66 2.14 11.90 12.45
N ALA A 67 1.31 12.87 12.07
CA ALA A 67 -0.10 12.86 12.43
C ALA A 67 -0.80 11.68 11.73
N PRO A 68 -1.75 11.01 12.39
CA PRO A 68 -2.59 10.01 11.73
C PRO A 68 -3.28 10.63 10.51
N PRO A 69 -3.58 9.86 9.45
CA PRO A 69 -4.22 10.39 8.26
C PRO A 69 -5.64 10.91 8.54
N ARG A 70 -6.10 11.87 7.73
CA ARG A 70 -7.50 12.33 7.78
C ARG A 70 -8.44 11.18 7.45
N ALA A 71 -9.64 11.17 8.04
CA ALA A 71 -10.65 10.14 7.79
C ALA A 71 -11.01 10.00 6.30
N ALA A 72 -11.04 11.11 5.56
CA ALA A 72 -11.24 11.09 4.12
C ALA A 72 -10.07 10.41 3.39
N THR A 73 -8.81 10.76 3.73
CA THR A 73 -7.62 10.11 3.17
C THR A 73 -7.62 8.61 3.44
N ALA A 74 -7.98 8.23 4.66
CA ALA A 74 -8.12 6.85 5.07
C ALA A 74 -9.15 6.08 4.23
N ARG A 75 -10.32 6.66 4.01
CA ARG A 75 -11.38 6.08 3.18
C ARG A 75 -10.93 5.92 1.73
N GLU A 76 -10.31 6.95 1.16
CA GLU A 76 -9.85 6.89 -0.23
C GLU A 76 -8.72 5.88 -0.44
N LEU A 77 -7.80 5.74 0.52
CA LEU A 77 -6.78 4.69 0.50
C LEU A 77 -7.44 3.30 0.40
N LEU A 78 -8.40 3.00 1.29
CA LEU A 78 -9.10 1.71 1.28
C LEU A 78 -9.85 1.48 -0.03
N ARG A 79 -10.54 2.50 -0.54
CA ARG A 79 -11.26 2.41 -1.82
C ARG A 79 -10.31 2.06 -2.97
N VAL A 80 -9.15 2.72 -3.04
CA VAL A 80 -8.15 2.45 -4.08
C VAL A 80 -7.50 1.08 -3.90
N CYS A 81 -7.21 0.65 -2.66
CA CYS A 81 -6.73 -0.71 -2.40
C CYS A 81 -7.71 -1.76 -2.91
N CYS A 82 -9.00 -1.63 -2.63
CA CYS A 82 -10.03 -2.54 -3.14
C CYS A 82 -10.12 -2.53 -4.67
N GLU A 83 -10.07 -1.35 -5.30
CA GLU A 83 -10.09 -1.21 -6.76
C GLU A 83 -8.85 -1.85 -7.42
N VAL A 84 -7.66 -1.65 -6.87
CA VAL A 84 -6.44 -2.26 -7.42
C VAL A 84 -6.47 -3.78 -7.21
N GLN A 85 -6.90 -4.24 -6.04
CA GLN A 85 -7.05 -5.67 -5.75
C GLN A 85 -8.06 -6.34 -6.68
N SER A 86 -9.16 -5.70 -7.08
CA SER A 86 -10.12 -6.29 -8.03
C SER A 86 -9.57 -6.44 -9.45
N ARG A 87 -8.43 -5.81 -9.74
CA ARG A 87 -7.79 -5.72 -11.06
C ARG A 87 -6.41 -6.38 -11.13
N PHE A 88 -6.02 -7.15 -10.11
CA PHE A 88 -4.71 -7.83 -10.11
C PHE A 88 -4.47 -8.68 -11.36
N GLN A 89 -5.50 -9.32 -11.91
CA GLN A 89 -5.41 -10.11 -13.15
C GLN A 89 -4.95 -9.31 -14.37
N GLU A 90 -5.06 -7.98 -14.35
CA GLU A 90 -4.59 -7.11 -15.45
C GLU A 90 -3.07 -6.89 -15.42
N VAL A 91 -2.38 -7.33 -14.35
CA VAL A 91 -0.91 -7.33 -14.30
C VAL A 91 -0.41 -8.56 -15.06
N GLU A 92 -0.01 -8.37 -16.31
CA GLU A 92 0.46 -9.45 -17.22
C GLU A 92 1.98 -9.42 -17.46
N LEU A 93 2.66 -8.32 -17.08
CA LEU A 93 4.11 -8.18 -17.21
C LEU A 93 4.85 -9.13 -16.26
N PRO A 94 6.12 -9.49 -16.56
CA PRO A 94 6.97 -10.18 -15.61
C PRO A 94 6.96 -9.49 -14.23
N LEU A 95 6.61 -10.23 -13.19
CA LEU A 95 6.30 -9.68 -11.87
C LEU A 95 7.19 -10.27 -10.78
N LEU A 96 7.95 -9.41 -10.10
CA LEU A 96 8.62 -9.74 -8.84
C LEU A 96 7.87 -9.11 -7.66
N VAL A 97 7.43 -9.94 -6.72
CA VAL A 97 6.87 -9.50 -5.44
C VAL A 97 7.85 -9.84 -4.33
N VAL A 98 8.27 -8.84 -3.55
CA VAL A 98 9.13 -9.01 -2.38
C VAL A 98 8.44 -8.45 -1.14
N HIS A 99 8.48 -9.18 -0.02
CA HIS A 99 7.80 -8.77 1.21
C HIS A 99 8.50 -9.25 2.47
N GLY A 100 8.41 -8.50 3.57
CA GLY A 100 8.92 -8.93 4.87
C GLY A 100 7.92 -9.85 5.57
N GLY A 101 8.34 -11.05 5.99
CA GLY A 101 7.44 -12.04 6.60
C GLY A 101 6.86 -11.64 7.96
N ASP A 102 7.53 -10.71 8.66
CA ASP A 102 7.08 -10.16 9.94
C ASP A 102 6.60 -8.70 9.77
N ASP A 103 6.21 -8.32 8.55
CA ASP A 103 5.58 -7.02 8.30
C ASP A 103 4.21 -6.95 8.98
N THR A 104 4.12 -6.10 10.01
CA THR A 104 2.87 -5.88 10.75
C THR A 104 2.11 -4.63 10.29
N LEU A 105 2.61 -3.91 9.29
CA LEU A 105 1.97 -2.75 8.68
C LEU A 105 1.22 -3.13 7.40
N CYS A 106 1.82 -4.02 6.59
CA CYS A 106 1.18 -4.62 5.43
C CYS A 106 1.27 -6.14 5.52
N ASP A 107 0.12 -6.81 5.54
CA ASP A 107 0.05 -8.26 5.66
C ASP A 107 0.74 -8.97 4.48
N PRO A 108 1.71 -9.88 4.72
CA PRO A 108 2.30 -10.71 3.68
C PRO A 108 1.26 -11.49 2.84
N GLU A 109 0.10 -11.84 3.40
CA GLU A 109 -0.99 -12.49 2.66
C GLU A 109 -1.49 -11.64 1.49
N CYS A 110 -1.41 -10.30 1.59
CA CYS A 110 -1.76 -9.42 0.47
C CYS A 110 -0.77 -9.55 -0.70
N ALA A 111 0.51 -9.78 -0.42
CA ALA A 111 1.54 -10.01 -1.43
C ALA A 111 1.37 -11.39 -2.08
N GLU A 112 1.03 -12.42 -1.29
CA GLU A 112 0.66 -13.75 -1.77
C GLU A 112 -0.57 -13.72 -2.67
N GLU A 113 -1.59 -12.94 -2.30
CA GLU A 113 -2.81 -12.76 -3.08
C GLU A 113 -2.55 -12.05 -4.42
N LEU A 114 -1.73 -10.99 -4.42
CA LEU A 114 -1.28 -10.35 -5.65
C LEU A 114 -0.56 -11.36 -6.56
N HIS A 115 0.41 -12.10 -6.03
CA HIS A 115 1.14 -13.12 -6.80
C HIS A 115 0.19 -14.18 -7.37
N ARG A 116 -0.77 -14.66 -6.57
CA ARG A 116 -1.74 -15.67 -6.99
C ARG A 116 -2.65 -15.16 -8.12
N ARG A 117 -3.14 -13.93 -8.02
CA ARG A 117 -4.15 -13.38 -8.95
C ARG A 117 -3.60 -12.60 -10.13
N ALA A 118 -2.33 -12.19 -10.11
CA ALA A 118 -1.69 -11.56 -11.25
C ALA A 118 -1.81 -12.44 -12.52
N GLY A 119 -2.15 -11.81 -13.65
CA GLY A 119 -2.20 -12.45 -14.97
C GLY A 119 -0.82 -12.79 -15.54
N SER A 120 0.26 -12.32 -14.89
CA SER A 120 1.64 -12.59 -15.24
C SER A 120 1.92 -14.09 -15.34
N GLU A 121 2.40 -14.53 -16.50
CA GLU A 121 2.91 -15.89 -16.71
C GLU A 121 4.26 -16.08 -15.99
N ASP A 122 5.11 -15.07 -16.09
CA ASP A 122 6.38 -14.98 -15.38
C ASP A 122 6.20 -14.18 -14.09
N LYS A 123 6.12 -14.87 -12.97
CA LYS A 123 5.97 -14.24 -11.66
C LYS A 123 6.72 -14.97 -10.56
N THR A 124 7.32 -14.20 -9.68
CA THR A 124 8.12 -14.67 -8.57
C THR A 124 7.69 -13.95 -7.30
N LEU A 125 7.46 -14.70 -6.23
CA LEU A 125 7.22 -14.18 -4.88
C LEU A 125 8.39 -14.55 -3.96
N ARG A 126 8.91 -13.57 -3.22
CA ARG A 126 9.88 -13.78 -2.14
C ARG A 126 9.41 -13.09 -0.86
N VAL A 127 8.92 -13.89 0.08
CA VAL A 127 8.64 -13.44 1.45
C VAL A 127 9.84 -13.79 2.31
N TYR A 128 10.43 -12.80 2.97
CA TYR A 128 11.65 -12.96 3.77
C TYR A 128 11.30 -13.12 5.27
N PRO A 129 11.41 -14.33 5.85
CA PRO A 129 11.01 -14.58 7.23
C PRO A 129 11.76 -13.68 8.22
N GLY A 130 11.07 -13.17 9.24
CA GLY A 130 11.67 -12.30 10.24
C GLY A 130 11.87 -10.85 9.81
N MET A 131 11.78 -10.50 8.51
CA MET A 131 11.99 -9.12 8.03
C MET A 131 10.70 -8.29 8.14
N TRP A 132 10.86 -6.98 8.40
CA TRP A 132 9.77 -6.02 8.59
C TRP A 132 9.38 -5.29 7.30
N HIS A 133 8.49 -4.30 7.41
CA HIS A 133 7.92 -3.53 6.30
C HIS A 133 8.96 -2.90 5.36
N GLN A 134 9.96 -2.19 5.92
CA GLN A 134 10.98 -1.52 5.11
C GLN A 134 12.18 -2.44 5.02
N LEU A 135 12.29 -3.19 3.92
CA LEU A 135 13.40 -4.11 3.70
C LEU A 135 14.77 -3.40 3.76
N VAL A 136 14.85 -2.12 3.35
CA VAL A 136 16.05 -1.28 3.51
C VAL A 136 16.39 -0.97 4.97
N GLY A 137 15.41 -1.07 5.88
CA GLY A 137 15.50 -0.83 7.31
C GLY A 137 15.97 -2.04 8.13
N GLU A 138 16.29 -3.15 7.46
CA GLU A 138 16.82 -4.37 8.05
C GLU A 138 18.34 -4.28 8.34
N PRO A 139 18.91 -5.23 9.12
CA PRO A 139 20.36 -5.45 9.20
C PRO A 139 21.00 -5.58 7.82
N GLU A 140 22.29 -5.23 7.71
CA GLU A 140 22.92 -5.07 6.40
C GLU A 140 22.94 -6.37 5.59
N GLU A 141 23.13 -7.51 6.26
CA GLU A 141 23.11 -8.84 5.64
C GLU A 141 21.76 -9.15 4.99
N ASN A 142 20.67 -8.69 5.61
CA ASN A 142 19.31 -8.83 5.07
C ASN A 142 19.07 -7.87 3.91
N VAL A 143 19.58 -6.64 3.99
CA VAL A 143 19.53 -5.68 2.89
C VAL A 143 20.26 -6.23 1.67
N ASP A 144 21.50 -6.67 1.83
CA ASP A 144 22.32 -7.25 0.77
C ASP A 144 21.63 -8.47 0.15
N LYS A 145 21.03 -9.33 0.97
CA LYS A 145 20.24 -10.46 0.48
C LYS A 145 19.08 -10.02 -0.41
N VAL A 146 18.24 -9.09 0.06
CA VAL A 146 17.08 -8.61 -0.70
C VAL A 146 17.52 -7.95 -2.01
N PHE A 147 18.54 -7.09 -1.95
CA PHE A 147 19.06 -6.39 -3.13
C PHE A 147 19.70 -7.34 -4.12
N GLY A 148 20.50 -8.31 -3.65
CA GLY A 148 21.07 -9.36 -4.50
C GLY A 148 19.98 -10.15 -5.22
N ASP A 149 18.97 -10.60 -4.47
CA ASP A 149 17.84 -11.35 -5.00
C ASP A 149 17.05 -10.57 -6.08
N VAL A 150 16.83 -9.26 -5.88
CA VAL A 150 16.18 -8.37 -6.85
C VAL A 150 17.06 -8.13 -8.08
N LEU A 151 18.37 -7.87 -7.89
CA LEU A 151 19.30 -7.64 -8.99
C LEU A 151 19.48 -8.87 -9.86
N ASP A 152 19.55 -10.05 -9.26
CA ASP A 152 19.68 -11.31 -9.99
C ASP A 152 18.41 -11.62 -10.79
N TRP A 153 17.23 -11.31 -10.24
CA TRP A 153 15.99 -11.34 -11.01
C TRP A 153 16.04 -10.38 -12.21
N PHE A 154 16.48 -9.13 -12.04
CA PHE A 154 16.61 -8.22 -13.19
C PHE A 154 17.59 -8.73 -14.25
N LYS A 155 18.75 -9.25 -13.84
CA LYS A 155 19.76 -9.80 -14.78
C LYS A 155 19.22 -10.98 -15.57
N SER A 156 18.49 -11.90 -14.92
CA SER A 156 17.95 -13.08 -15.62
C SER A 156 16.93 -12.69 -16.68
N HIS A 157 16.07 -11.71 -16.41
CA HIS A 157 15.04 -11.26 -17.35
C HIS A 157 15.64 -10.41 -18.47
N ALA A 158 16.64 -9.57 -18.17
CA ALA A 158 17.38 -8.82 -19.18
C ALA A 158 18.15 -9.76 -20.13
N ALA A 159 18.79 -10.81 -19.59
CA ALA A 159 19.48 -11.82 -20.39
C ALA A 159 18.50 -12.62 -21.28
N ALA A 160 17.35 -13.02 -20.74
CA ALA A 160 16.30 -13.71 -21.49
C ALA A 160 15.77 -12.83 -22.63
N ALA A 161 15.47 -11.55 -22.36
CA ALA A 161 15.02 -10.60 -23.38
C ALA A 161 16.06 -10.38 -24.49
N ALA A 162 17.36 -10.38 -24.16
CA ALA A 162 18.43 -10.27 -25.15
C ALA A 162 18.64 -11.55 -25.97
N ALA A 163 18.25 -12.72 -25.44
CA ALA A 163 18.38 -14.00 -26.11
C ALA A 163 17.25 -14.29 -27.10
N THR A 164 16.07 -13.68 -26.92
CA THR A 164 14.94 -13.82 -27.86
C THR A 164 15.26 -13.08 -29.17
N PRO A 165 15.48 -13.78 -30.30
CA PRO A 165 15.64 -13.12 -31.60
C PRO A 165 14.33 -12.43 -31.93
N GLY A 166 14.38 -11.13 -32.27
CA GLY A 166 13.19 -10.33 -32.55
C GLY A 166 12.27 -11.03 -33.55
N GLU A 167 11.05 -11.34 -33.12
CA GLU A 167 9.98 -11.71 -34.04
C GLU A 167 9.68 -10.50 -34.93
N GLY A 168 9.98 -10.65 -36.24
CA GLY A 168 9.47 -9.76 -37.27
C GLY A 168 10.43 -8.68 -37.75
N GLN A 169 11.38 -9.06 -38.60
CA GLN A 169 11.78 -8.18 -39.70
C GLN A 169 11.20 -8.75 -40.99
N GLN A 170 9.97 -8.30 -41.26
CA GLN A 170 9.22 -8.24 -42.54
C GLN A 170 8.75 -9.56 -43.16
#